data_AF-A0A834VG49-F1
#
_entry.id   AF-A0A834VG49-F1
#
_cell.length_a   1.000
_cell.length_b   1.000
_cell.length_c   1.000
_cell.angle_alpha   90.00
_cell.angle_beta   90.00
_cell.angle_gamma   90.00
#
_symmetry.space_group_name_H-M   'P 1'
#
loop_
_entity.id
_entity.type
_entity.pdbx_description
1 polymer ?
#
loop_
_entity_poly.entity_id
_entity_poly.type
_entity_poly.pdbx_seq_one_letter_code
_entity_poly.pdbx_strand_id
1 'polypeptide(L)'
;MTPNFNELQAIYWNLCEEQSSSSRLIQKDQTEGDKLFELVERYGRGIFEKLPNLHSLYVTIDRDGVVFVGYKSDLDHPIQFGPESILFKQSDLVQRSKQITCIHFPQQAVPNVVSVSGAGDCFTGTLVHCWLNQKTIKQSLEYALKAARISVQSIETVPKEIETIFD
;
A
#
# COMPACT_ATOMS: atom_id res chain seq x y z
N MET A 1 5.49 -3.05 -2.39
CA MET A 1 4.49 -4.17 -2.42
C MET A 1 3.13 -3.63 -2.01
N THR A 2 2.03 -4.29 -2.40
CA THR A 2 0.65 -3.84 -2.15
C THR A 2 -0.18 -4.84 -1.33
N PRO A 3 0.30 -5.35 -0.18
CA PRO A 3 -0.43 -6.39 0.55
C PRO A 3 -1.74 -5.85 1.13
N ASN A 4 -2.75 -6.70 1.28
CA ASN A 4 -3.84 -6.45 2.22
C ASN A 4 -3.38 -6.72 3.67
N PHE A 5 -4.23 -6.45 4.66
CA PHE A 5 -3.89 -6.66 6.07
C PHE A 5 -3.48 -8.11 6.40
N ASN A 6 -4.20 -9.11 5.88
CA ASN A 6 -3.92 -10.52 6.18
C ASN A 6 -2.58 -10.95 5.56
N GLU A 7 -2.30 -10.50 4.35
CA GLU A 7 -1.01 -10.71 3.66
C GLU A 7 0.13 -10.00 4.40
N LEU A 8 -0.06 -8.75 4.82
CA LEU A 8 0.93 -8.00 5.61
C LEU A 8 1.29 -8.77 6.88
N GLN A 9 0.26 -9.22 7.60
CA GLN A 9 0.40 -9.96 8.83
C GLN A 9 1.16 -11.29 8.59
N ALA A 10 0.83 -12.04 7.54
CA ALA A 10 1.54 -13.26 7.17
C ALA A 10 3.01 -12.99 6.79
N ILE A 11 3.29 -11.93 6.03
CA ILE A 11 4.66 -11.53 5.65
C ILE A 11 5.46 -11.16 6.90
N TYR A 12 4.88 -10.38 7.82
CA TYR A 12 5.54 -9.98 9.06
C TYR A 12 5.92 -11.18 9.91
N TRP A 13 5.01 -12.14 10.10
CA TRP A 13 5.32 -13.35 10.87
C TRP A 13 6.46 -14.18 10.28
N ASN A 14 6.50 -14.31 8.95
CA ASN A 14 7.56 -15.07 8.29
C ASN A 14 8.93 -14.36 8.31
N LEU A 15 8.97 -13.03 8.38
CA LEU A 15 10.21 -12.25 8.31
C LEU A 15 10.73 -11.74 9.66
N CYS A 16 9.83 -11.48 10.61
CA CYS A 16 10.14 -10.69 11.81
C CYS A 16 10.00 -11.48 13.12
N GLU A 17 9.13 -12.50 13.19
CA GLU A 17 8.98 -13.34 14.38
C GLU A 17 9.69 -14.68 14.21
N GLU A 18 10.38 -15.14 15.26
CA GLU A 18 10.89 -16.51 15.33
C GLU A 18 9.70 -17.47 15.47
N GLN A 19 9.70 -18.56 14.71
CA GLN A 19 8.63 -19.59 14.62
C GLN A 19 8.19 -20.21 15.96
N SER A 20 8.84 -19.86 17.07
CA SER A 20 8.64 -20.37 18.43
C SER A 20 7.40 -19.79 19.14
N SER A 21 6.82 -18.69 18.64
CA SER A 21 5.62 -18.09 19.24
C SER A 21 4.39 -18.51 18.43
N SER A 22 3.58 -19.41 18.97
CA SER A 22 2.26 -19.74 18.42
C SER A 22 1.30 -18.55 18.59
N SER A 23 1.54 -17.49 17.83
CA SER A 23 0.75 -16.27 17.83
C SER A 23 -0.53 -16.51 17.02
N ARG A 24 -1.70 -16.37 17.66
CA ARG A 24 -3.01 -16.47 16.99
C ARG A 24 -3.07 -15.40 15.88
N LEU A 25 -3.37 -15.81 14.64
CA LEU A 25 -3.72 -14.89 13.55
C LEU A 25 -4.80 -13.93 14.06
N ILE A 26 -4.54 -12.62 14.04
CA ILE A 26 -5.53 -11.63 14.47
C ILE A 26 -6.50 -11.43 13.30
N GLN A 27 -7.77 -11.80 13.49
CA GLN A 27 -8.79 -11.53 12.49
C GLN A 27 -9.08 -10.02 12.45
N LYS A 28 -8.97 -9.43 11.26
CA LYS A 28 -9.28 -8.02 10.99
C LYS A 28 -10.66 -7.62 11.52
N ASP A 29 -11.66 -8.48 11.31
CA ASP A 29 -13.06 -8.23 11.67
C ASP A 29 -13.32 -8.12 13.19
N GLN A 30 -12.35 -8.52 14.02
CA GLN A 30 -12.42 -8.48 15.48
C GLN A 30 -11.64 -7.30 16.08
N THR A 31 -11.03 -6.47 15.24
CA THR A 31 -10.13 -5.40 15.67
C THR A 31 -10.80 -4.04 15.46
N GLU A 32 -10.91 -3.24 16.53
CA GLU A 32 -11.38 -1.85 16.44
C GLU A 32 -10.48 -1.03 15.51
N GLY A 33 -11.03 0.00 14.84
CA GLY A 33 -10.32 0.77 13.81
C GLY A 33 -8.96 1.29 14.24
N ASP A 34 -8.85 1.89 15.43
CA ASP A 34 -7.58 2.44 15.94
C ASP A 34 -6.52 1.36 16.16
N LYS A 35 -6.92 0.20 16.69
CA LYS A 35 -6.02 -0.96 16.89
C LYS A 35 -5.55 -1.54 15.56
N LEU A 36 -6.38 -1.49 14.52
CA LEU A 36 -6.02 -1.98 13.19
C LEU A 36 -4.88 -1.14 12.58
N PHE A 37 -4.94 0.18 12.71
CA PHE A 37 -3.89 1.07 12.23
C PHE A 37 -2.58 0.89 13.01
N GLU A 38 -2.64 0.72 14.34
CA GLU A 38 -1.47 0.40 15.16
C GLU A 38 -0.80 -0.91 14.71
N LEU A 39 -1.58 -1.95 14.41
CA LEU A 39 -1.06 -3.22 13.89
C LEU A 39 -0.44 -3.07 12.49
N VAL A 40 -1.09 -2.34 11.59
CA VAL A 40 -0.55 -2.06 10.25
C VAL A 40 0.76 -1.29 10.34
N GLU A 41 0.84 -0.29 11.20
CA GLU A 41 2.08 0.45 11.44
C GLU A 41 3.18 -0.46 11.99
N ARG A 42 2.88 -1.25 13.03
CA ARG A 42 3.84 -2.20 13.60
C ARG A 42 4.36 -3.19 12.57
N TYR A 43 3.47 -3.85 11.84
CA TYR A 43 3.84 -4.88 10.87
C TYR A 43 4.55 -4.29 9.66
N GLY A 44 4.04 -3.18 9.13
CA GLY A 44 4.61 -2.47 7.98
C GLY A 44 6.03 -1.97 8.27
N ARG A 45 6.25 -1.32 9.42
CA ARG A 45 7.60 -0.89 9.84
C ARG A 45 8.55 -2.07 9.97
N GLY A 46 8.13 -3.13 10.68
CA GLY A 46 8.97 -4.30 10.90
C GLY A 46 9.40 -4.99 9.60
N ILE A 47 8.49 -5.13 8.63
CA ILE A 47 8.83 -5.67 7.30
C ILE A 47 9.79 -4.73 6.56
N PHE A 48 9.51 -3.43 6.57
CA PHE A 48 10.32 -2.43 5.88
C PHE A 48 11.76 -2.39 6.42
N GLU A 49 11.95 -2.51 7.73
CA GLU A 49 13.26 -2.58 8.38
C GLU A 49 14.03 -3.87 8.04
N LYS A 50 13.32 -5.00 7.83
CA LYS A 50 13.93 -6.29 7.49
C LYS A 50 14.26 -6.45 6.01
N LEU A 51 13.61 -5.69 5.14
CA LEU A 51 13.79 -5.77 3.69
C LEU A 51 14.51 -4.52 3.16
N PRO A 52 15.86 -4.46 3.19
CA PRO A 52 16.61 -3.23 2.88
C PRO A 52 16.46 -2.73 1.43
N ASN A 53 16.01 -3.59 0.51
CA ASN A 53 15.76 -3.23 -0.89
C ASN A 53 14.28 -2.92 -1.17
N LEU A 54 13.43 -2.93 -0.15
CA LEU A 54 12.03 -2.57 -0.29
C LEU A 54 11.91 -1.05 -0.28
N HIS A 55 11.50 -0.48 -1.41
CA HIS A 55 11.31 0.98 -1.51
C HIS A 55 10.09 1.48 -0.73
N SER A 56 8.96 0.76 -0.84
CA SER A 56 7.70 1.17 -0.20
C SER A 56 6.71 0.01 -0.07
N LEU A 57 5.88 0.07 0.96
CA LEU A 57 4.69 -0.75 1.18
C LEU A 57 3.44 0.12 1.04
N TYR A 58 2.40 -0.46 0.45
CA TYR A 58 1.10 0.15 0.27
C TYR A 58 0.06 -0.84 0.81
N VAL A 59 -0.26 -0.74 2.10
CA VAL A 59 -1.12 -1.71 2.77
C VAL A 59 -2.57 -1.35 2.55
N THR A 60 -3.31 -2.19 1.83
CA THR A 60 -4.74 -1.97 1.58
C THR A 60 -5.57 -2.42 2.80
N ILE A 61 -6.52 -1.58 3.20
CA ILE A 61 -7.38 -1.76 4.38
C ILE A 61 -8.85 -1.59 3.97
N ASP A 62 -9.31 -2.38 3.01
CA ASP A 62 -10.70 -2.40 2.49
C ASP A 62 -11.31 -0.98 2.37
N ARG A 63 -12.42 -0.73 3.08
CA ARG A 63 -13.16 0.53 3.09
C ARG A 63 -12.42 1.70 3.75
N ASP A 64 -11.38 1.42 4.53
CA ASP A 64 -10.63 2.44 5.26
C ASP A 64 -9.52 3.05 4.38
N GLY A 65 -9.18 2.43 3.25
CA GLY A 65 -8.22 2.96 2.27
C GLY A 65 -6.87 2.27 2.31
N VAL A 66 -5.79 3.05 2.31
CA VAL A 66 -4.43 2.50 2.21
C VAL A 66 -3.48 3.17 3.19
N VAL A 67 -2.57 2.40 3.78
CA VAL A 67 -1.44 2.93 4.56
C VAL A 67 -0.17 2.80 3.76
N PHE A 68 0.47 3.94 3.49
CA PHE A 68 1.82 4.00 2.94
C PHE A 68 2.84 3.76 4.05
N VAL A 69 3.80 2.86 3.83
CA VAL A 69 4.98 2.71 4.67
C VAL A 69 6.24 2.87 3.82
N GLY A 70 7.07 3.84 4.17
CA GLY A 70 8.29 4.18 3.43
C GLY A 70 8.91 5.46 3.99
N TYR A 71 9.75 6.14 3.21
CA TYR A 71 10.32 7.42 3.63
C TYR A 71 9.40 8.58 3.26
N LYS A 72 9.21 9.51 4.20
CA LYS A 72 8.36 10.69 3.98
C LYS A 72 8.84 11.54 2.80
N SER A 73 10.15 11.62 2.58
CA SER A 73 10.75 12.32 1.44
C SER A 73 10.21 11.82 0.10
N ASP A 74 9.84 10.54 0.01
CA ASP A 74 9.54 9.91 -1.28
C ASP A 74 8.10 10.22 -1.74
N LEU A 75 7.21 10.65 -0.84
CA LEU A 75 5.81 10.92 -1.17
C LEU A 75 5.62 11.99 -2.24
N ASP A 76 6.45 13.02 -2.19
CA ASP A 76 6.38 14.18 -3.08
C ASP A 76 7.32 14.06 -4.29
N HIS A 77 7.92 12.88 -4.49
CA HIS A 77 8.79 12.60 -5.63
C HIS A 77 8.20 11.50 -6.53
N PRO A 78 8.42 11.59 -7.86
CA PRO A 78 8.04 10.53 -8.77
C PRO A 78 8.96 9.32 -8.62
N ILE A 79 8.41 8.13 -8.84
CA ILE A 79 9.24 6.94 -9.02
C ILE A 79 9.89 7.01 -10.39
N GLN A 80 11.20 7.26 -10.41
CA GLN A 80 11.98 7.21 -11.64
C GLN A 80 12.37 5.75 -11.92
N PHE A 81 12.05 5.24 -13.10
CA PHE A 81 12.54 3.95 -13.57
C PHE A 81 13.77 4.15 -14.46
N GLY A 82 14.67 3.17 -14.48
CA GLY A 82 15.90 3.18 -15.28
C GLY A 82 17.18 3.26 -14.45
N PRO A 83 18.35 3.46 -15.09
CA PRO A 83 19.66 3.41 -14.44
C PRO A 83 19.82 4.39 -13.27
N GLU A 84 19.13 5.52 -13.34
CA GLU A 84 19.16 6.57 -12.31
C GLU A 84 18.07 6.42 -11.25
N SER A 85 17.33 5.30 -11.26
CA SER A 85 16.23 5.09 -10.33
C SER A 85 16.68 5.19 -8.88
N ILE A 86 15.84 5.86 -8.08
CA ILE A 86 15.92 5.86 -6.62
C ILE A 86 15.89 4.44 -6.03
N LEU A 87 15.39 3.45 -6.78
CA LEU A 87 15.40 2.03 -6.40
C LEU A 87 16.81 1.42 -6.37
N PHE A 88 17.79 2.01 -7.08
CA PHE A 88 19.15 1.49 -7.18
C PHE A 88 20.20 2.30 -6.40
N LYS A 89 19.83 3.47 -5.85
CA LYS A 89 20.75 4.32 -5.07
C LYS A 89 20.85 3.84 -3.62
N GLN A 90 21.60 2.75 -3.42
CA GLN A 90 21.80 2.08 -2.13
C GLN A 90 22.61 2.89 -1.09
N SER A 91 23.32 3.95 -1.48
CA SER A 91 24.24 4.68 -0.60
C SER A 91 23.59 5.46 0.55
N ASP A 92 22.27 5.71 0.50
CA ASP A 92 21.56 6.52 1.49
C ASP A 92 20.75 5.71 2.52
N LEU A 93 20.75 4.37 2.42
CA LEU A 93 19.85 3.48 3.18
C LEU A 93 20.06 3.57 4.71
N VAL A 94 21.29 3.80 5.18
CA VAL A 94 21.60 3.85 6.62
C VAL A 94 21.02 5.10 7.29
N GLN A 95 21.08 6.27 6.65
CA GLN A 95 20.49 7.51 7.19
C GLN A 95 18.96 7.52 7.08
N ARG A 96 18.40 6.90 6.04
CA ARG A 96 16.96 6.87 5.79
C ARG A 96 16.19 6.03 6.82
N SER A 97 16.80 4.97 7.38
CA SER A 97 16.17 4.09 8.38
C SER A 97 15.48 4.81 9.56
N LYS A 98 15.97 5.98 10.00
CA LYS A 98 15.36 6.78 11.08
C LYS A 98 14.13 7.60 10.67
N GLN A 99 13.73 7.55 9.40
CA GLN A 99 12.66 8.38 8.83
C GLN A 99 11.50 7.56 8.23
N ILE A 100 11.42 6.26 8.55
CA ILE A 100 10.28 5.44 8.14
C ILE A 100 9.01 6.09 8.70
N THR A 101 8.02 6.30 7.83
CA THR A 101 6.73 6.88 8.17
C THR A 101 5.62 5.94 7.75
N CYS A 102 4.54 5.94 8.52
CA CYS A 102 3.28 5.28 8.19
C CYS A 102 2.24 6.37 8.00
N ILE A 103 1.71 6.52 6.79
CA ILE A 103 0.74 7.58 6.46
C ILE A 103 -0.51 6.94 5.90
N HIS A 104 -1.64 7.23 6.53
CA HIS A 104 -2.95 6.77 6.11
C HIS A 104 -3.56 7.69 5.05
N PHE A 105 -4.00 7.10 3.95
CA PHE A 105 -4.77 7.73 2.90
C PHE A 105 -6.19 7.14 2.92
N PRO A 106 -7.17 7.90 3.45
CA PRO A 106 -8.52 7.38 3.63
C PRO A 106 -9.21 7.20 2.28
N GLN A 107 -9.99 6.12 2.17
CA GLN A 107 -10.86 5.92 1.02
C GLN A 107 -12.13 6.77 1.15
N GLN A 108 -12.60 7.31 0.03
CA GLN A 108 -13.89 8.00 0.01
C GLN A 108 -15.03 7.00 0.18
N ALA A 109 -16.04 7.36 0.98
CA ALA A 109 -17.19 6.50 1.21
C ALA A 109 -17.83 6.07 -0.12
N VAL A 110 -18.03 4.76 -0.27
CA VAL A 110 -18.62 4.16 -1.46
C VAL A 110 -20.05 3.74 -1.13
N PRO A 111 -21.09 4.43 -1.62
CA PRO A 111 -22.47 4.20 -1.19
C PRO A 111 -23.02 2.86 -1.69
N ASN A 112 -22.57 2.40 -2.87
CA ASN A 112 -23.07 1.19 -3.52
C ASN A 112 -21.89 0.29 -3.90
N VAL A 113 -21.58 -0.70 -3.05
CA VAL A 113 -20.60 -1.74 -3.36
C VAL A 113 -21.31 -2.87 -4.10
N VAL A 114 -20.85 -3.16 -5.31
CA VAL A 114 -21.37 -4.22 -6.19
C VAL A 114 -20.53 -5.49 -6.05
N SER A 115 -19.20 -5.34 -6.11
CA SER A 115 -18.22 -6.42 -5.95
C SER A 115 -16.99 -5.89 -5.25
N VAL A 116 -16.20 -6.73 -4.58
CA VAL A 116 -14.87 -6.34 -4.06
C VAL A 116 -13.73 -7.01 -4.83
N SER A 117 -14.07 -7.90 -5.77
CA SER A 117 -13.10 -8.62 -6.58
C SER A 117 -12.42 -7.67 -7.56
N GLY A 118 -11.09 -7.62 -7.55
CA GLY A 118 -10.29 -6.79 -8.45
C GLY A 118 -9.96 -5.38 -7.93
N ALA A 119 -10.49 -4.96 -6.78
CA ALA A 119 -10.23 -3.62 -6.26
C ALA A 119 -8.73 -3.38 -5.98
N GLY A 120 -8.05 -4.37 -5.38
CA GLY A 120 -6.61 -4.33 -5.14
C GLY A 120 -5.78 -4.38 -6.43
N ASP A 121 -6.27 -5.08 -7.46
CA ASP A 121 -5.60 -5.16 -8.77
C ASP A 121 -5.73 -3.84 -9.52
N CYS A 122 -6.92 -3.22 -9.52
CA CYS A 122 -7.16 -1.89 -10.08
C CYS A 122 -6.33 -0.81 -9.36
N PHE A 123 -6.25 -0.89 -8.03
CA PHE A 123 -5.37 -0.04 -7.23
C PHE A 123 -3.91 -0.18 -7.67
N THR A 124 -3.41 -1.42 -7.73
CA THR A 124 -2.01 -1.71 -8.07
C THR A 124 -1.68 -1.33 -9.51
N GLY A 125 -2.55 -1.67 -10.47
CA GLY A 125 -2.39 -1.30 -11.88
C GLY A 125 -2.36 0.22 -12.07
N THR A 126 -3.21 0.95 -11.34
CA THR A 126 -3.23 2.42 -11.37
C THR A 126 -1.98 3.03 -10.75
N LEU A 127 -1.46 2.48 -9.64
CA LEU A 127 -0.17 2.91 -9.09
C LEU A 127 0.94 2.79 -10.13
N VAL A 128 1.05 1.64 -10.78
CA VAL A 128 2.07 1.38 -11.80
C VAL A 128 1.90 2.33 -12.98
N HIS A 129 0.66 2.53 -13.46
CA HIS A 129 0.37 3.50 -14.52
C HIS A 129 0.85 4.91 -14.15
N CYS A 130 0.54 5.38 -12.93
CA CYS A 130 0.95 6.70 -12.46
C CYS A 130 2.47 6.83 -12.36
N TRP A 131 3.17 5.78 -11.89
CA TRP A 131 4.63 5.77 -11.84
C TRP A 131 5.26 5.85 -13.23
N LEU A 132 4.74 5.10 -14.20
CA LEU A 132 5.19 5.16 -15.60
C LEU A 132 5.01 6.57 -16.20
N ASN A 133 3.97 7.29 -15.77
CA ASN A 133 3.66 8.66 -16.18
C ASN A 133 4.25 9.74 -15.26
N GLN A 134 5.29 9.39 -14.47
CA GLN A 134 6.04 10.33 -13.63
C GLN A 134 5.19 11.14 -12.65
N LYS A 135 4.08 10.56 -12.17
CA LYS A 135 3.31 11.12 -11.04
C LYS A 135 4.06 10.86 -9.73
N THR A 136 3.88 11.75 -8.75
CA THR A 136 4.42 11.51 -7.40
C THR A 136 3.72 10.32 -6.74
N ILE A 137 4.32 9.73 -5.71
CA ILE A 137 3.68 8.63 -4.96
C ILE A 137 2.33 9.10 -4.38
N LYS A 138 2.28 10.32 -3.84
CA LYS A 138 1.04 10.90 -3.31
C LYS A 138 -0.06 10.99 -4.37
N GLN A 139 0.26 11.55 -5.54
CA GLN A 139 -0.69 11.62 -6.66
C GLN A 139 -1.13 10.22 -7.11
N SER A 140 -0.17 9.29 -7.18
CA SER A 140 -0.44 7.90 -7.58
C SER A 140 -1.45 7.24 -6.64
N LEU A 141 -1.33 7.46 -5.33
CA LEU A 141 -2.26 6.94 -4.32
C LEU A 141 -3.66 7.53 -4.47
N GLU A 142 -3.77 8.82 -4.78
CA GLU A 142 -5.06 9.47 -5.03
C GLU A 142 -5.79 8.86 -6.25
N TYR A 143 -5.08 8.63 -7.36
CA TYR A 143 -5.66 7.94 -8.53
C TYR A 143 -5.97 6.48 -8.22
N ALA A 144 -5.08 5.77 -7.53
CA ALA A 144 -5.27 4.35 -7.22
C ALA A 144 -6.49 4.11 -6.30
N LEU A 145 -6.73 4.99 -5.33
CA LEU A 145 -7.93 4.94 -4.49
C LEU A 145 -9.21 5.21 -5.30
N LYS A 146 -9.17 6.14 -6.27
CA LYS A 146 -10.29 6.37 -7.21
C LYS A 146 -10.55 5.14 -8.08
N ALA A 147 -9.52 4.50 -8.61
CA ALA A 147 -9.65 3.29 -9.42
C ALA A 147 -10.24 2.12 -8.60
N ALA A 148 -9.75 1.90 -7.38
CA ALA A 148 -10.30 0.91 -6.46
C ALA A 148 -11.78 1.17 -6.16
N ARG A 149 -12.16 2.44 -5.99
CA ARG A 149 -13.56 2.84 -5.80
C ARG A 149 -14.42 2.46 -7.01
N ILE A 150 -13.98 2.79 -8.22
CA ILE A 150 -14.72 2.48 -9.44
C ILE A 150 -14.88 0.96 -9.58
N SER A 151 -13.80 0.21 -9.34
CA SER A 151 -13.80 -1.25 -9.33
C SER A 151 -14.87 -1.83 -8.42
N VAL A 152 -14.97 -1.36 -7.16
CA VAL A 152 -15.96 -1.92 -6.24
C VAL A 152 -17.42 -1.59 -6.58
N GLN A 153 -17.64 -0.60 -7.46
CA GLN A 153 -18.96 -0.20 -7.93
C GLN A 153 -19.39 -0.94 -9.20
N SER A 154 -18.57 -1.89 -9.68
CA SER A 154 -18.82 -2.65 -10.90
C SER A 154 -18.86 -4.16 -10.62
N ILE A 155 -19.44 -4.91 -11.55
CA ILE A 155 -19.34 -6.37 -11.61
C ILE A 155 -18.02 -6.81 -12.26
N GLU A 156 -17.39 -5.94 -13.06
CA GLU A 156 -16.15 -6.22 -13.75
C GLU A 156 -14.97 -6.11 -12.80
N THR A 157 -14.03 -7.05 -12.85
CA THR A 157 -12.79 -7.02 -12.06
C THR A 157 -11.97 -5.76 -12.37
N VAL A 158 -11.97 -5.32 -13.65
CA VAL A 158 -11.31 -4.10 -14.12
C VAL A 158 -12.29 -3.34 -15.02
N PRO A 159 -13.02 -2.34 -14.47
CA PRO A 159 -13.99 -1.58 -15.23
C PRO A 159 -13.34 -0.59 -16.20
N LYS A 160 -13.95 -0.38 -17.37
CA LYS A 160 -13.48 0.56 -18.38
C LYS A 160 -13.47 2.01 -17.91
N GLU A 161 -14.35 2.36 -16.98
CA GLU A 161 -14.46 3.70 -16.41
C GLU A 161 -13.18 4.14 -15.69
N ILE A 162 -12.30 3.21 -15.31
CA ILE A 162 -10.98 3.54 -14.77
C ILE A 162 -10.15 4.34 -15.78
N GLU A 163 -10.29 4.14 -17.08
CA GLU A 163 -9.54 4.91 -18.09
C GLU A 163 -9.82 6.42 -18.00
N THR A 164 -11.03 6.79 -17.58
CA THR A 164 -11.49 8.19 -17.51
C THR A 164 -10.89 8.97 -16.33
N ILE A 165 -10.22 8.30 -15.38
CA ILE A 165 -9.65 9.00 -14.22
C ILE A 165 -8.31 9.66 -14.52
N PHE A 166 -7.71 9.39 -15.68
CA PHE A 166 -6.39 9.91 -16.06
C PHE A 166 -6.45 11.14 -16.98
N ASP A 167 -7.64 11.43 -17.52
CA ASP A 167 -7.95 12.65 -18.29
C ASP A 167 -8.03 13.90 -17.39
#